data_AF-A0A916NR40-F1
#
_entry.id   AF-A0A916NR40-F1
#
_cell.length_a   1.000
_cell.length_b   1.000
_cell.length_c   1.000
_cell.angle_alpha   90.00
_cell.angle_beta   90.00
_cell.angle_gamma   90.00
#
_symmetry.space_group_name_H-M   'P 1'
#
loop_
_entity.id
_entity.type
_entity.pdbx_description
1 polymer ?
#
loop_
_entity_poly.entity_id
_entity_poly.type
_entity_poly.pdbx_seq_one_letter_code
_entity_poly.pdbx_strand_id
1 'polypeptide(L)'
;MRQRLSKSQKIIIIILGVTLVTQIFFVAPFLTANTQGAPSSDDAKAAAEISNLTGVKAEEVIRIKQAVGSWNAALEVLKSRHPGGIEAQKEQRSMLLAQAGTGEELVQQLTAQGYTRDEIMQAKLLAERVQSQLQELTDSKRQPLVEQPSMELLSGKKGKDREEAYRKLAESFQAQKAIAFMLQLKKEFGSLEAVLDEYLLSLQAELDLGQYVNDKEAYLKAKNNAMAGLTPDRIVTLSVMEQDLLEKIKTDNHKSVKEDPLNTDLSSVRNQESKEKLSPLPEVPSPAVKDVKPMNPADQIRNELNAINPNKPF
;
A
#
# COMPACT_ATOMS: atom_id res chain seq x y z
N MET A 1 1.48 -71.05 26.97
CA MET A 1 2.86 -70.89 26.48
C MET A 1 2.93 -69.67 25.57
N ARG A 2 3.57 -68.57 26.00
CA ARG A 2 3.80 -67.38 25.15
C ARG A 2 5.16 -67.53 24.47
N GLN A 3 5.18 -67.92 23.20
CA GLN A 3 6.42 -67.95 22.41
C GLN A 3 6.95 -66.53 22.25
N ARG A 4 8.11 -66.25 22.84
CA ARG A 4 8.82 -64.99 22.65
C ARG A 4 9.48 -65.02 21.27
N LEU A 5 8.95 -64.24 20.34
CA LEU A 5 9.55 -63.98 19.03
C LEU A 5 10.98 -63.44 19.20
N SER A 6 11.93 -63.99 18.45
CA SER A 6 13.32 -63.55 18.47
C SER A 6 13.45 -62.12 17.91
N LYS A 7 14.52 -61.40 18.28
CA LYS A 7 14.71 -60.00 17.87
C LYS A 7 14.67 -59.82 16.34
N SER A 8 15.17 -60.80 15.58
CA SER A 8 15.13 -60.82 14.13
C SER A 8 13.71 -61.00 13.57
N GLN A 9 12.85 -61.81 14.21
CA GLN A 9 11.45 -61.97 13.79
C GLN A 9 10.62 -60.69 14.00
N LYS A 10 10.91 -59.92 15.05
CA LYS A 10 10.23 -58.63 15.29
C LYS A 10 10.60 -57.58 14.23
N ILE A 11 11.87 -57.56 13.80
CA ILE A 11 12.34 -56.64 12.76
C ILE A 11 11.71 -56.99 11.40
N ILE A 12 11.60 -58.28 11.07
CA ILE A 12 10.95 -58.72 9.84
C ILE A 12 9.46 -58.32 9.83
N ILE A 13 8.74 -58.47 10.95
CA ILE A 13 7.34 -58.06 11.04
C ILE A 13 7.17 -56.54 10.88
N ILE A 14 8.09 -55.73 11.42
CA ILE A 14 8.07 -54.27 11.25
C ILE A 14 8.35 -53.89 9.80
N ILE A 15 9.35 -54.51 9.15
CA ILE A 15 9.66 -54.24 7.74
C ILE A 15 8.49 -54.67 6.84
N LEU A 16 7.86 -55.82 7.11
CA LEU A 16 6.68 -56.28 6.36
C LEU A 16 5.47 -55.35 6.56
N GLY A 17 5.31 -54.78 7.76
CA GLY A 17 4.26 -53.80 8.04
C GLY A 17 4.49 -52.47 7.31
N VAL A 18 5.74 -52.00 7.24
CA VAL A 18 6.10 -50.75 6.56
C VAL A 18 6.03 -50.89 5.03
N THR A 19 6.35 -52.07 4.47
CA THR A 19 6.17 -52.32 3.03
C THR A 19 4.69 -52.50 2.64
N LEU A 20 3.84 -53.03 3.53
CA LEU A 20 2.40 -53.13 3.25
C LEU A 20 1.70 -51.75 3.29
N VAL A 21 2.11 -50.85 4.18
CA VAL A 21 1.53 -49.49 4.26
C VAL A 21 2.01 -48.59 3.12
N THR A 22 3.23 -48.79 2.60
CA THR A 22 3.73 -48.01 1.45
C THR A 22 3.13 -48.45 0.11
N GLN A 23 2.65 -49.69 -0.01
CA GLN A 23 1.96 -50.17 -1.21
C GLN A 23 0.49 -49.71 -1.31
N ILE A 24 -0.15 -49.30 -0.20
CA ILE A 24 -1.52 -48.73 -0.23
C ILE A 24 -1.52 -47.29 -0.78
N PHE A 25 -0.39 -46.56 -0.75
CA PHE A 25 -0.31 -45.20 -1.31
C PHE A 25 0.13 -45.11 -2.77
N PHE A 26 0.56 -46.22 -3.39
CA PHE A 26 1.08 -46.22 -4.77
C PHE A 26 0.25 -47.01 -5.78
N VAL A 27 -0.85 -47.64 -5.37
CA VAL A 27 -1.78 -48.33 -6.29
C VAL A 27 -3.17 -47.67 -6.23
N ALA A 28 -3.29 -46.55 -6.93
CA ALA A 28 -4.56 -46.11 -7.49
C ALA A 28 -4.32 -45.33 -8.80
N PRO A 29 -3.98 -45.98 -9.92
CA PRO A 29 -4.42 -45.49 -11.20
C PRO A 29 -5.91 -45.84 -11.35
N PHE A 30 -6.71 -44.91 -11.90
CA PHE A 30 -8.05 -45.21 -12.44
C PHE A 30 -9.18 -45.49 -11.43
N LEU A 31 -9.64 -44.45 -10.72
CA LEU A 31 -11.04 -44.38 -10.27
C LEU A 31 -11.62 -43.02 -10.66
N THR A 32 -12.40 -43.08 -11.76
CA THR A 32 -13.51 -42.20 -12.14
C THR A 32 -13.33 -40.70 -11.90
N ALA A 33 -12.93 -40.02 -12.97
CA ALA A 33 -13.42 -38.68 -13.26
C ALA A 33 -14.95 -38.70 -13.28
N ASN A 34 -15.60 -38.31 -12.17
CA ASN A 34 -16.94 -37.76 -12.24
C ASN A 34 -17.28 -36.90 -11.01
N THR A 35 -16.89 -35.63 -11.09
CA THR A 35 -17.74 -34.49 -10.69
C THR A 35 -17.14 -33.27 -11.36
N GLN A 36 -17.50 -33.06 -12.63
CA GLN A 36 -17.41 -31.74 -13.24
C GLN A 36 -18.44 -30.84 -12.55
N GLY A 37 -18.01 -30.17 -11.49
CA GLY A 37 -18.49 -28.84 -11.18
C GLY A 37 -17.41 -27.88 -11.66
N ALA A 38 -17.71 -27.02 -12.64
CA ALA A 38 -16.85 -25.88 -12.91
C ALA A 38 -16.60 -25.16 -11.57
N PRO A 39 -15.35 -24.76 -11.25
CA PRO A 39 -15.08 -24.04 -10.01
C PRO A 39 -16.03 -22.84 -9.96
N SER A 40 -16.72 -22.68 -8.83
CA SER A 40 -17.54 -21.48 -8.63
C SER A 40 -16.63 -20.24 -8.73
N SER A 41 -17.21 -19.08 -9.06
CA SER A 41 -16.51 -17.78 -9.01
C SER A 41 -15.71 -17.63 -7.71
N ASP A 42 -16.28 -18.11 -6.61
CA ASP A 42 -15.72 -17.97 -5.28
C ASP A 42 -14.58 -18.97 -5.04
N ASP A 43 -14.67 -20.18 -5.62
CA ASP A 43 -13.57 -21.14 -5.58
C ASP A 43 -12.36 -20.66 -6.39
N ALA A 44 -12.60 -20.01 -7.53
CA ALA A 44 -11.53 -19.43 -8.34
C ALA A 44 -10.85 -18.25 -7.64
N LYS A 45 -11.62 -17.39 -6.97
CA LYS A 45 -11.07 -16.29 -6.15
C LYS A 45 -10.26 -16.80 -4.97
N ALA A 46 -10.82 -17.73 -4.19
CA ALA A 46 -10.12 -18.33 -3.06
C ALA A 46 -8.84 -19.05 -3.50
N ALA A 47 -8.87 -19.76 -4.63
CA ALA A 47 -7.69 -20.40 -5.20
C ALA A 47 -6.63 -19.39 -5.67
N ALA A 48 -7.05 -18.26 -6.24
CA ALA A 48 -6.14 -17.19 -6.67
C ALA A 48 -5.49 -16.50 -5.46
N GLU A 49 -6.25 -16.21 -4.40
CA GLU A 49 -5.71 -15.66 -3.16
C GLU A 49 -4.73 -16.60 -2.49
N ILE A 50 -5.09 -17.87 -2.36
CA ILE A 50 -4.21 -18.91 -1.81
C ILE A 50 -2.98 -19.09 -2.71
N SER A 51 -3.13 -19.01 -4.03
CA SER A 51 -2.00 -19.05 -4.98
C SER A 51 -1.05 -17.87 -4.78
N ASN A 52 -1.58 -16.66 -4.62
CA ASN A 52 -0.78 -15.45 -4.33
C ASN A 52 -0.07 -15.51 -2.97
N LEU A 53 -0.66 -16.19 -1.98
CA LEU A 53 -0.10 -16.33 -0.64
C LEU A 53 0.90 -17.49 -0.50
N THR A 54 0.63 -18.61 -1.18
CA THR A 54 1.38 -19.86 -1.01
C THR A 54 2.34 -20.15 -2.16
N GLY A 55 2.17 -19.48 -3.30
CA GLY A 55 2.99 -19.69 -4.48
C GLY A 55 2.62 -20.89 -5.35
N VAL A 56 1.66 -21.69 -4.89
CA VAL A 56 1.16 -22.86 -5.61
C VAL A 56 0.19 -22.40 -6.69
N LYS A 57 0.20 -23.02 -7.87
CA LYS A 57 -0.69 -22.63 -8.97
C LYS A 57 -2.16 -22.75 -8.56
N ALA A 58 -3.00 -21.80 -8.93
CA ALA A 58 -4.42 -21.80 -8.58
C ALA A 58 -5.13 -23.10 -9.00
N GLU A 59 -4.74 -23.71 -10.12
CA GLU A 59 -5.30 -24.99 -10.59
C GLU A 59 -4.90 -26.18 -9.71
N GLU A 60 -3.74 -26.10 -9.06
CA GLU A 60 -3.28 -27.10 -8.10
C GLU A 60 -3.97 -26.92 -6.76
N VAL A 61 -4.17 -25.67 -6.32
CA VAL A 61 -4.96 -25.32 -5.14
C VAL A 61 -6.41 -25.83 -5.27
N ILE A 62 -7.05 -25.63 -6.43
CA ILE A 62 -8.40 -26.14 -6.72
C ILE A 62 -8.42 -27.67 -6.68
N ARG A 63 -7.41 -28.33 -7.28
CA ARG A 63 -7.31 -29.79 -7.26
C ARG A 63 -7.17 -30.35 -5.85
N ILE A 64 -6.37 -29.69 -5.01
CA ILE A 64 -6.23 -30.08 -3.61
C ILE A 64 -7.58 -29.91 -2.91
N LYS A 65 -8.26 -28.77 -3.07
CA LYS A 65 -9.59 -28.52 -2.49
C LYS A 65 -10.62 -29.55 -2.94
N GLN A 66 -10.61 -29.95 -4.20
CA GLN A 66 -11.50 -31.01 -4.72
C GLN A 66 -11.19 -32.37 -4.10
N ALA A 67 -9.92 -32.66 -3.77
CA ALA A 67 -9.51 -33.92 -3.17
C ALA A 67 -9.83 -34.01 -1.66
N VAL A 68 -9.73 -32.89 -0.91
CA VAL A 68 -9.96 -32.88 0.55
C VAL A 68 -11.27 -32.24 0.98
N GLY A 69 -12.05 -31.72 0.04
CA GLY A 69 -13.41 -31.21 0.22
C GLY A 69 -13.54 -29.86 0.94
N SER A 70 -12.49 -29.35 1.59
CA SER A 70 -12.53 -28.08 2.34
C SER A 70 -11.27 -27.24 2.17
N TRP A 71 -11.43 -25.91 2.27
CA TRP A 71 -10.31 -24.96 2.19
C TRP A 71 -9.30 -25.10 3.33
N ASN A 72 -9.77 -25.37 4.55
CA ASN A 72 -8.89 -25.57 5.70
C ASN A 72 -8.01 -26.81 5.54
N ALA A 73 -8.59 -27.92 5.07
CA ALA A 73 -7.81 -29.12 4.77
C ALA A 73 -6.84 -28.90 3.61
N ALA A 74 -7.24 -28.12 2.59
CA ALA A 74 -6.36 -27.79 1.46
C ALA A 74 -5.15 -26.98 1.92
N LEU A 75 -5.34 -26.00 2.81
CA LEU A 75 -4.26 -25.23 3.40
C LEU A 75 -3.30 -26.07 4.24
N GLU A 76 -3.80 -27.02 5.02
CA GLU A 76 -2.92 -27.94 5.79
C GLU A 76 -2.11 -28.87 4.87
N VAL A 77 -2.69 -29.34 3.77
CA VAL A 77 -1.96 -30.11 2.75
C VAL A 77 -0.91 -29.24 2.06
N LEU A 78 -1.22 -27.98 1.76
CA LEU A 78 -0.27 -27.04 1.14
C LEU A 78 0.90 -26.72 2.08
N LYS A 79 0.64 -26.47 3.37
CA LYS A 79 1.66 -26.25 4.40
C LYS A 79 2.57 -27.47 4.58
N SER A 80 1.99 -28.67 4.57
CA SER A 80 2.74 -29.92 4.79
C SER A 80 3.52 -30.39 3.55
N ARG A 81 3.02 -30.14 2.33
CA ARG A 81 3.73 -30.47 1.08
C ARG A 81 4.80 -29.45 0.69
N HIS A 82 4.63 -28.18 1.06
CA HIS A 82 5.56 -27.10 0.72
C HIS A 82 6.01 -26.31 1.96
N PRO A 83 6.62 -26.96 2.97
CA PRO A 83 7.07 -26.28 4.18
C PRO A 83 8.07 -25.15 3.89
N GLY A 84 8.83 -25.22 2.79
CA GLY A 84 9.75 -24.18 2.35
C GLY A 84 9.26 -23.30 1.18
N GLY A 85 8.11 -23.61 0.56
CA GLY A 85 7.64 -22.86 -0.62
C GLY A 85 7.12 -21.47 -0.27
N ILE A 86 6.41 -21.37 0.85
CA ILE A 86 5.85 -20.10 1.36
C ILE A 86 6.98 -19.18 1.83
N GLU A 87 7.96 -19.71 2.57
CA GLU A 87 9.09 -18.94 3.08
C GLU A 87 10.05 -18.51 1.97
N ALA A 88 10.43 -19.42 1.06
CA ALA A 88 11.32 -19.09 -0.06
C ALA A 88 10.71 -18.07 -1.02
N GLN A 89 9.39 -18.13 -1.28
CA GLN A 89 8.74 -17.11 -2.11
C GLN A 89 8.52 -15.79 -1.36
N LYS A 90 8.21 -15.82 -0.05
CA LYS A 90 8.18 -14.60 0.76
C LYS A 90 9.53 -13.90 0.72
N GLU A 91 10.62 -14.65 0.80
CA GLU A 91 11.98 -14.14 0.67
C GLU A 91 12.26 -13.54 -0.71
N GLN A 92 11.90 -14.23 -1.80
CA GLN A 92 12.06 -13.71 -3.16
C GLN A 92 11.24 -12.44 -3.40
N ARG A 93 9.99 -12.40 -2.92
CA ARG A 93 9.14 -11.21 -3.02
C ARG A 93 9.68 -10.06 -2.18
N SER A 94 10.13 -10.33 -0.97
CA SER A 94 10.79 -9.34 -0.10
C SER A 94 12.06 -8.78 -0.77
N MET A 95 12.86 -9.62 -1.42
CA MET A 95 14.04 -9.20 -2.19
C MET A 95 13.68 -8.27 -3.34
N LEU A 96 12.68 -8.63 -4.16
CA LEU A 96 12.24 -7.78 -5.27
C LEU A 96 11.70 -6.42 -4.80
N LEU A 97 10.93 -6.42 -3.71
CA LEU A 97 10.34 -5.20 -3.14
C LEU A 97 11.39 -4.28 -2.50
N ALA A 98 12.40 -4.87 -1.83
CA ALA A 98 13.51 -4.12 -1.28
C ALA A 98 14.41 -3.53 -2.38
N GLN A 99 14.64 -4.27 -3.47
CA GLN A 99 15.47 -3.82 -4.58
C GLN A 99 14.81 -2.71 -5.42
N ALA A 100 13.49 -2.78 -5.63
CA ALA A 100 12.75 -1.78 -6.39
C ALA A 100 12.86 -0.40 -5.72
N GLY A 101 13.49 0.60 -6.34
CA GLY A 101 13.53 1.98 -5.82
C GLY A 101 14.66 2.31 -4.85
N THR A 102 15.24 1.34 -4.13
CA THR A 102 16.38 1.56 -3.23
C THR A 102 17.73 1.39 -3.93
N GLY A 103 17.75 0.64 -5.04
CA GLY A 103 18.97 0.26 -5.76
C GLY A 103 19.53 -1.05 -5.23
N GLU A 104 19.86 -1.96 -6.13
CA GLU A 104 20.33 -3.31 -5.79
C GLU A 104 21.61 -3.30 -4.95
N GLU A 105 22.51 -2.35 -5.22
CA GLU A 105 23.78 -2.17 -4.52
C GLU A 105 23.59 -1.88 -3.02
N LEU A 106 22.66 -0.98 -2.65
CA LEU A 106 22.43 -0.63 -1.25
C LEU A 106 21.85 -1.82 -0.47
N VAL A 107 20.92 -2.56 -1.08
CA VAL A 107 20.32 -3.74 -0.46
C VAL A 107 21.39 -4.82 -0.23
N GLN A 108 22.26 -5.05 -1.22
CA GLN A 108 23.37 -5.99 -1.07
C GLN A 108 24.34 -5.57 0.04
N GLN A 109 24.70 -4.28 0.10
CA GLN A 109 25.58 -3.74 1.14
C GLN A 109 25.00 -3.90 2.55
N LEU A 110 23.73 -3.53 2.74
CA LEU A 110 23.05 -3.64 4.04
C LEU A 110 22.85 -5.10 4.46
N THR A 111 22.55 -5.98 3.51
CA THR A 111 22.47 -7.43 3.79
C THR A 111 23.83 -7.98 4.20
N ALA A 112 24.92 -7.55 3.56
CA ALA A 112 26.29 -7.91 3.93
C ALA A 112 26.70 -7.39 5.33
N GLN A 113 26.11 -6.29 5.78
CA GLN A 113 26.26 -5.76 7.15
C GLN A 113 25.42 -6.52 8.19
N GLY A 114 24.60 -7.49 7.76
CA GLY A 114 23.82 -8.36 8.64
C GLY A 114 22.40 -7.88 8.92
N TYR A 115 21.91 -6.85 8.21
CA TYR A 115 20.50 -6.45 8.32
C TYR A 115 19.59 -7.44 7.60
N THR A 116 18.46 -7.74 8.21
CA THR A 116 17.45 -8.59 7.60
C THR A 116 16.69 -7.83 6.51
N ARG A 117 16.18 -8.56 5.52
CA ARG A 117 15.40 -7.96 4.41
C ARG A 117 14.16 -7.22 4.91
N ASP A 118 13.49 -7.77 5.93
CA ASP A 118 12.31 -7.16 6.51
C ASP A 118 12.63 -5.81 7.17
N GLU A 119 13.79 -5.69 7.84
CA GLU A 119 14.25 -4.40 8.39
C GLU A 119 14.56 -3.38 7.30
N ILE A 120 15.23 -3.80 6.22
CA ILE A 120 15.52 -2.93 5.06
C ILE A 120 14.21 -2.44 4.42
N MET A 121 13.24 -3.34 4.25
CA MET A 121 11.93 -3.01 3.68
C MET A 121 11.15 -2.04 4.57
N GLN A 122 11.17 -2.22 5.90
CA GLN A 122 10.51 -1.29 6.82
C GLN A 122 11.12 0.12 6.75
N ALA A 123 12.44 0.22 6.80
CA ALA A 123 13.16 1.48 6.66
C ALA A 123 12.86 2.14 5.31
N LYS A 124 12.82 1.35 4.22
CA LYS A 124 12.46 1.82 2.89
C LYS A 124 11.06 2.41 2.83
N LEU A 125 10.05 1.67 3.29
CA LEU A 125 8.66 2.14 3.28
C LEU A 125 8.50 3.46 4.03
N LEU A 126 9.21 3.61 5.14
CA LEU A 126 9.18 4.85 5.93
C LEU A 126 9.87 6.01 5.18
N ALA A 127 11.04 5.78 4.57
CA ALA A 127 11.73 6.79 3.77
C ALA A 127 10.90 7.22 2.54
N GLU A 128 10.31 6.26 1.83
CA GLU A 128 9.43 6.52 0.68
C GLU A 128 8.20 7.33 1.10
N ARG A 129 7.58 6.96 2.23
CA ARG A 129 6.46 7.71 2.80
C ARG A 129 6.83 9.17 3.02
N VAL A 130 7.96 9.45 3.68
CA VAL A 130 8.42 10.83 3.93
C VAL A 130 8.72 11.56 2.62
N GLN A 131 9.39 10.90 1.68
CA GLN A 131 9.68 11.50 0.39
C GLN A 131 8.39 11.90 -0.35
N SER A 132 7.38 11.03 -0.37
CA SER A 132 6.08 11.33 -0.96
C SER A 132 5.36 12.46 -0.23
N GLN A 133 5.38 12.47 1.11
CA GLN A 133 4.77 13.55 1.91
C GLN A 133 5.44 14.90 1.66
N LEU A 134 6.77 14.93 1.57
CA LEU A 134 7.53 16.13 1.21
C LEU A 134 7.14 16.62 -0.19
N GLN A 135 7.10 15.73 -1.17
CA GLN A 135 6.67 16.07 -2.54
C GLN A 135 5.25 16.66 -2.53
N GLU A 136 4.30 15.99 -1.88
CA GLU A 136 2.91 16.44 -1.82
C GLU A 136 2.78 17.81 -1.15
N LEU A 137 3.51 18.08 -0.06
CA LEU A 137 3.51 19.39 0.60
C LEU A 137 4.16 20.48 -0.25
N THR A 138 5.12 20.14 -1.11
CA THR A 138 5.78 21.09 -2.02
C THR A 138 5.06 21.33 -3.35
N ASP A 139 4.19 20.41 -3.79
CA ASP A 139 3.55 20.41 -5.11
C ASP A 139 2.40 21.44 -5.29
N SER A 140 2.40 22.53 -4.52
CA SER A 140 1.33 23.53 -4.51
C SER A 140 1.27 24.46 -5.75
N LYS A 141 1.91 24.12 -6.88
CA LYS A 141 1.84 24.90 -8.13
C LYS A 141 1.80 24.04 -9.42
N ARG A 142 0.59 23.70 -9.88
CA ARG A 142 0.20 23.67 -11.31
C ARG A 142 -1.27 24.09 -11.52
N GLN A 143 -1.68 25.20 -10.93
CA GLN A 143 -2.79 25.99 -11.50
C GLN A 143 -2.29 27.43 -11.71
N PRO A 144 -2.47 28.02 -12.91
CA PRO A 144 -2.00 29.37 -13.19
C PRO A 144 -2.71 30.38 -12.29
N LEU A 145 -1.96 31.40 -11.85
CA LEU A 145 -2.47 32.56 -11.12
C LEU A 145 -3.65 33.16 -11.86
N VAL A 146 -4.85 32.98 -11.32
CA VAL A 146 -5.92 33.97 -11.47
C VAL A 146 -5.89 34.76 -10.18
N GLU A 147 -5.49 36.03 -10.27
CA GLU A 147 -5.60 36.99 -9.18
C GLU A 147 -7.07 37.17 -8.81
N GLN A 148 -7.58 36.35 -7.89
CA GLN A 148 -8.81 36.66 -7.20
C GLN A 148 -8.46 37.38 -5.90
N PRO A 149 -9.10 38.53 -5.58
CA PRO A 149 -8.95 39.18 -4.30
C PRO A 149 -9.68 38.32 -3.25
N SER A 150 -8.98 37.32 -2.74
CA SER A 150 -9.46 36.42 -1.71
C SER A 150 -8.74 36.77 -0.41
N MET A 151 -9.51 36.97 0.66
CA MET A 151 -9.06 37.46 1.96
C MET A 151 -7.74 36.83 2.42
N GLU A 152 -6.68 37.61 2.29
CA GLU A 152 -5.31 37.35 2.74
C GLU A 152 -5.18 37.63 4.24
N LEU A 153 -6.11 37.11 5.06
CA LEU A 153 -6.27 37.53 6.46
C LEU A 153 -5.90 36.46 7.50
N LEU A 154 -5.42 35.29 7.10
CA LEU A 154 -4.91 34.27 8.05
C LEU A 154 -3.59 33.60 7.65
N SER A 155 -3.15 33.70 6.40
CA SER A 155 -1.85 33.18 5.96
C SER A 155 -0.74 34.19 6.23
N GLY A 156 -0.53 34.52 7.50
CA GLY A 156 0.61 35.34 7.93
C GLY A 156 1.94 34.73 7.49
N LYS A 157 3.03 35.52 7.56
CA LYS A 157 4.44 35.14 7.30
C LYS A 157 4.82 33.67 7.61
N LYS A 158 4.23 33.06 8.64
CA LYS A 158 4.41 31.65 9.04
C LYS A 158 4.13 30.62 7.93
N GLY A 159 3.15 30.86 7.04
CA GLY A 159 2.81 29.89 5.98
C GLY A 159 3.88 29.79 4.89
N LYS A 160 4.47 30.93 4.48
CA LYS A 160 5.51 30.99 3.45
C LYS A 160 6.83 30.40 3.93
N ASP A 161 7.23 30.73 5.17
CA ASP A 161 8.45 30.20 5.78
C ASP A 161 8.46 28.66 5.88
N ARG A 162 7.29 28.06 6.09
CA ARG A 162 7.13 26.61 6.24
C ARG A 162 7.11 25.88 4.89
N GLU A 163 6.49 26.47 3.87
CA GLU A 163 6.57 25.97 2.50
C GLU A 163 8.01 25.97 1.97
N GLU A 164 8.78 27.02 2.27
CA GLU A 164 10.21 27.07 1.94
C GLU A 164 11.02 26.00 2.69
N ALA A 165 10.72 25.74 3.96
CA ALA A 165 11.36 24.66 4.72
C ALA A 165 11.09 23.29 4.09
N TYR A 166 9.85 23.00 3.68
CA TYR A 166 9.51 21.77 2.97
C TYR A 166 10.22 21.63 1.63
N ARG A 167 10.35 22.73 0.88
CA ARG A 167 11.08 22.73 -0.40
C ARG A 167 12.55 22.39 -0.21
N LYS A 168 13.23 23.05 0.73
CA LYS A 168 14.64 22.76 1.05
C LYS A 168 14.84 21.33 1.53
N LEU A 169 13.91 20.82 2.33
CA LEU A 169 13.92 19.42 2.76
C LEU A 169 13.75 18.48 1.58
N ALA A 170 12.76 18.70 0.71
CA ALA A 170 12.54 17.86 -0.47
C ALA A 170 13.76 17.81 -1.41
N GLU A 171 14.47 18.93 -1.56
CA GLU A 171 15.69 19.02 -2.37
C GLU A 171 16.90 18.30 -1.75
N SER A 172 17.01 18.33 -0.42
CA SER A 172 18.16 17.75 0.31
C SER A 172 17.95 16.30 0.75
N PHE A 173 16.70 15.84 0.82
CA PHE A 173 16.33 14.51 1.31
C PHE A 173 16.81 13.42 0.37
N GLN A 174 17.58 12.47 0.89
CA GLN A 174 18.10 11.33 0.14
C GLN A 174 17.61 10.03 0.79
N ALA A 175 16.62 9.38 0.18
CA ALA A 175 15.98 8.18 0.71
C ALA A 175 16.99 7.06 1.02
N GLN A 176 17.99 6.85 0.17
CA GLN A 176 19.04 5.85 0.38
C GLN A 176 19.87 6.12 1.65
N LYS A 177 20.26 7.38 1.90
CA LYS A 177 20.97 7.77 3.12
C LYS A 177 20.08 7.61 4.34
N ALA A 178 18.82 8.02 4.25
CA ALA A 178 17.84 7.84 5.32
C ALA A 178 17.73 6.36 5.72
N ILE A 179 17.61 5.45 4.75
CA ILE A 179 17.54 3.99 4.99
C ILE A 179 18.79 3.49 5.71
N ALA A 180 19.98 3.88 5.24
CA ALA A 180 21.23 3.48 5.86
C ALA A 180 21.34 3.96 7.32
N PHE A 181 21.05 5.24 7.56
CA PHE A 181 21.09 5.81 8.91
C PHE A 181 20.05 5.18 9.84
N MET A 182 18.81 4.98 9.37
CA MET A 182 17.76 4.33 10.16
C MET A 182 18.20 2.94 10.64
N LEU A 183 18.81 2.14 9.77
CA LEU A 183 19.28 0.80 10.15
C LEU A 183 20.47 0.84 11.10
N GLN A 184 21.41 1.76 10.86
CA GLN A 184 22.64 1.89 11.65
C GLN A 184 22.39 2.46 13.05
N LEU A 185 21.50 3.44 13.17
CA LEU A 185 21.29 4.22 14.38
C LEU A 185 20.04 3.83 15.18
N LYS A 186 19.17 2.95 14.67
CA LYS A 186 17.93 2.54 15.38
C LYS A 186 18.15 2.06 16.81
N LYS A 187 19.29 1.42 17.09
CA LYS A 187 19.59 0.92 18.45
C LYS A 187 19.87 2.05 19.43
N GLU A 188 20.41 3.18 18.96
CA GLU A 188 20.72 4.33 19.80
C GLU A 188 19.53 5.26 19.99
N PHE A 189 18.75 5.48 18.93
CA PHE A 189 17.58 6.35 18.94
C PHE A 189 16.28 5.62 19.33
N GLY A 190 16.33 4.29 19.45
CA GLY A 190 15.23 3.44 19.90
C GLY A 190 14.25 3.00 18.82
N SER A 191 14.08 3.77 17.74
CA SER A 191 13.15 3.47 16.63
C SER A 191 13.65 4.02 15.29
N LEU A 192 13.09 3.54 14.18
CA LEU A 192 13.42 4.04 12.83
C LEU A 192 12.91 5.47 12.66
N GLU A 193 11.73 5.76 13.20
CA GLU A 193 11.07 7.06 13.22
C GLU A 193 11.92 8.09 13.94
N ALA A 194 12.48 7.77 15.11
CA ALA A 194 13.33 8.69 15.86
C ALA A 194 14.63 9.02 15.11
N VAL A 195 15.22 8.05 14.40
CA VAL A 195 16.39 8.32 13.54
C VAL A 195 16.00 9.20 12.36
N LEU A 196 14.82 8.97 11.78
CA LEU A 196 14.35 9.74 10.64
C LEU A 196 14.03 11.19 11.03
N ASP A 197 13.44 11.41 12.21
CA ASP A 197 13.27 12.74 12.79
C ASP A 197 14.60 13.45 12.99
N GLU A 198 15.60 12.75 13.52
CA GLU A 198 16.96 13.30 13.67
C GLU A 198 17.59 13.60 12.31
N TYR A 199 17.38 12.75 11.30
CA TYR A 199 17.86 12.98 9.95
C TYR A 199 17.21 14.22 9.33
N LEU A 200 15.89 14.36 9.41
CA LEU A 200 15.19 15.56 8.96
C LEU A 200 15.69 16.80 9.67
N LEU A 201 15.95 16.72 10.98
CA LEU A 201 16.51 17.82 11.75
C LEU A 201 17.92 18.17 11.29
N SER A 202 18.76 17.17 11.02
CA SER A 202 20.13 17.37 10.53
C SER A 202 20.15 18.11 9.20
N LEU A 203 19.23 17.76 8.28
CA LEU A 203 19.08 18.45 7.00
C LEU A 203 18.67 19.92 7.18
N GLN A 204 17.76 20.20 8.11
CA GLN A 204 17.33 21.58 8.42
C GLN A 204 18.41 22.42 9.10
N ALA A 205 19.30 21.76 9.84
CA ALA A 205 20.45 22.36 10.50
C ALA A 205 21.70 22.44 9.61
N GLU A 206 21.62 21.97 8.35
CA GLU A 206 22.75 21.84 7.42
C GLU A 206 23.90 21.00 7.99
N LEU A 207 23.56 19.98 8.78
CA LEU A 207 24.50 19.03 9.40
C LEU A 207 24.46 17.69 8.68
N ASP A 208 25.61 17.02 8.63
CA ASP A 208 25.69 15.65 8.15
C ASP A 208 25.50 14.68 9.32
N LEU A 209 24.40 13.90 9.29
CA LEU A 209 24.17 12.83 10.27
C LEU A 209 25.27 11.77 10.26
N GLY A 210 26.02 11.63 9.16
CA GLY A 210 27.22 10.80 9.11
C GLY A 210 28.29 11.21 10.14
N GLN A 211 28.31 12.46 10.59
CA GLN A 211 29.19 12.87 11.68
C GLN A 211 28.80 12.23 13.01
N TYR A 212 27.50 11.98 13.27
CA TYR A 212 27.08 11.31 14.49
C TYR A 212 27.67 9.90 14.60
N VAL A 213 27.76 9.19 13.47
CA VAL A 213 28.35 7.85 13.38
C VAL A 213 29.86 7.88 13.67
N ASN A 214 30.57 8.92 13.24
CA ASN A 214 32.02 9.01 13.33
C ASN A 214 32.51 9.67 14.63
N ASP A 215 31.85 10.77 15.03
CA ASP A 215 32.14 11.57 16.21
C ASP A 215 30.84 12.18 16.77
N LYS A 216 30.24 11.42 17.69
CA LYS A 216 28.99 11.76 18.36
C LYS A 216 29.07 13.08 19.13
N GLU A 217 30.18 13.37 19.80
CA GLU A 217 30.31 14.57 20.62
C GLU A 217 30.41 15.82 19.75
N ALA A 218 31.20 15.76 18.67
CA ALA A 218 31.29 16.85 17.71
C ALA A 218 29.93 17.13 17.07
N TYR A 219 29.19 16.09 16.68
CA TYR A 219 27.85 16.25 16.12
C TYR A 219 26.89 16.91 17.12
N LEU A 220 26.84 16.46 18.37
CA LEU A 220 25.94 17.04 19.38
C LEU A 220 26.26 18.51 19.67
N LYS A 221 27.55 18.86 19.68
CA LYS A 221 27.98 20.26 19.83
C LYS A 221 27.57 21.11 18.63
N ALA A 222 27.76 20.61 17.41
CA ALA A 222 27.35 21.28 16.18
C ALA A 222 25.83 21.45 16.12
N LYS A 223 25.07 20.41 16.48
CA LYS A 223 23.61 20.43 16.62
C LYS A 223 23.16 21.52 17.58
N ASN A 224 23.71 21.57 18.79
CA ASN A 224 23.31 22.60 19.76
C ASN A 224 23.56 24.03 19.25
N ASN A 225 24.64 24.25 18.50
CA ASN A 225 24.93 25.54 17.89
C ASN A 225 23.95 25.87 16.74
N ALA A 226 23.66 24.89 15.88
CA ALA A 226 22.75 25.08 14.75
C ALA A 226 21.30 25.28 15.21
N MET A 227 20.88 24.58 16.29
CA MET A 227 19.56 24.72 16.89
C MET A 227 19.29 26.13 17.42
N ALA A 228 20.31 26.89 17.81
CA ALA A 228 20.14 28.28 18.23
C ALA A 228 19.66 29.20 17.08
N GLY A 229 19.88 28.80 15.82
CA GLY A 229 19.40 29.51 14.63
C GLY A 229 18.05 29.03 14.10
N LEU A 230 17.55 27.88 14.57
CA LEU A 230 16.28 27.29 14.15
C LEU A 230 15.14 27.76 15.06
N THR A 231 14.13 28.38 14.46
CA THR A 231 12.90 28.71 15.20
C THR A 231 12.03 27.47 15.35
N PRO A 232 11.42 27.21 16.52
CA PRO A 232 10.60 26.01 16.75
C PRO A 232 9.48 25.82 15.71
N ASP A 233 8.91 26.92 15.21
CA ASP A 233 7.83 26.92 14.21
C ASP A 233 8.28 26.39 12.83
N ARG A 234 9.59 26.38 12.56
CA ARG A 234 10.19 25.92 11.30
C ARG A 234 10.74 24.49 11.38
N ILE A 235 10.76 23.88 12.56
CA ILE A 235 11.24 22.51 12.72
C ILE A 235 10.20 21.54 12.18
N VAL A 236 10.57 20.83 11.13
CA VAL A 236 9.79 19.78 10.49
C VAL A 236 10.25 18.43 11.02
N THR A 237 9.36 17.77 11.75
CA THR A 237 9.46 16.35 12.13
C THR A 237 8.43 15.54 11.38
N LEU A 238 8.48 14.21 11.49
CA LEU A 238 7.46 13.30 10.98
C LEU A 238 6.05 13.69 11.43
N SER A 239 5.87 13.90 12.74
CA SER A 239 4.57 14.26 13.30
C SER A 239 4.06 15.60 12.77
N VAL A 240 4.96 16.56 12.57
CA VAL A 240 4.62 17.87 12.00
C VAL A 240 4.19 17.73 10.55
N MET A 241 4.93 16.95 9.76
CA MET A 241 4.63 16.70 8.35
C MET A 241 3.29 15.99 8.16
N GLU A 242 3.00 14.99 9.00
CA GLU A 242 1.71 14.30 9.01
C GLU A 242 0.56 15.25 9.34
N GLN A 243 0.72 16.12 10.34
CA GLN A 243 -0.30 17.09 10.71
C GLN A 243 -0.56 18.08 9.56
N ASP A 244 0.50 18.64 8.98
CA ASP A 244 0.38 19.62 7.89
C ASP A 244 -0.27 18.99 6.65
N LEU A 245 0.02 17.73 6.36
CA LEU A 245 -0.61 16.99 5.28
C LEU A 245 -2.12 16.79 5.53
N LEU A 246 -2.51 16.41 6.74
CA LEU A 246 -3.92 16.28 7.11
C LEU A 246 -4.65 17.63 7.01
N GLU A 247 -4.00 18.72 7.41
CA GLU A 247 -4.55 20.07 7.25
C GLU A 247 -4.71 20.46 5.77
N LYS A 248 -3.74 20.11 4.92
CA LYS A 248 -3.82 20.30 3.47
C LYS A 248 -5.02 19.54 2.87
N ILE A 249 -5.16 18.24 3.18
CA ILE A 249 -6.28 17.42 2.69
C ILE A 249 -7.63 18.00 3.13
N LYS A 250 -7.76 18.42 4.39
CA LYS A 250 -8.99 19.08 4.88
C LYS A 250 -9.28 20.36 4.11
N THR A 251 -8.26 21.18 3.88
CA THR A 251 -8.40 22.44 3.15
C THR A 251 -8.83 22.21 1.71
N ASP A 252 -8.23 21.24 1.02
CA ASP A 252 -8.56 20.91 -0.36
C ASP A 252 -9.98 20.35 -0.50
N ASN A 253 -10.41 19.50 0.44
CA ASN A 253 -11.78 19.01 0.52
C ASN A 253 -12.80 20.13 0.83
N HIS A 254 -12.42 21.16 1.58
CA HIS A 254 -13.30 22.29 1.85
C HIS A 254 -13.34 23.31 0.70
N LYS A 255 -12.28 23.44 -0.09
CA LYS A 255 -12.24 24.28 -1.30
C LYS A 255 -13.13 23.72 -2.40
N SER A 256 -13.11 22.40 -2.63
CA SER A 256 -13.94 21.75 -3.65
C SER A 256 -15.45 21.82 -3.38
N VAL A 257 -15.86 22.02 -2.12
CA VAL A 257 -17.29 22.16 -1.73
C VAL A 257 -17.81 23.60 -1.88
N LYS A 258 -16.93 24.61 -2.00
CA LYS A 258 -17.32 26.03 -2.11
C LYS A 258 -17.45 26.55 -3.54
N GLU A 259 -17.18 25.73 -4.56
CA GLU A 259 -17.30 26.09 -5.98
C GLU A 259 -18.60 25.56 -6.62
N ASP A 260 -19.72 25.64 -5.92
CA ASP A 260 -21.04 25.44 -6.53
C ASP A 260 -21.97 26.63 -6.22
N PRO A 261 -21.90 27.74 -6.99
CA PRO A 261 -22.88 28.80 -6.91
C PRO A 261 -24.02 28.51 -7.88
N LEU A 262 -25.08 27.83 -7.40
CA LEU A 262 -26.37 27.89 -8.06
C LEU A 262 -27.12 29.19 -7.66
N ASN A 263 -27.48 29.97 -8.69
CA ASN A 263 -28.54 30.98 -8.78
C ASN A 263 -28.35 32.42 -8.26
N THR A 264 -28.25 33.36 -9.21
CA THR A 264 -28.98 34.65 -9.34
C THR A 264 -28.61 35.21 -10.74
N ASP A 265 -29.47 35.64 -11.67
CA ASP A 265 -30.78 36.27 -11.61
C ASP A 265 -31.57 36.01 -12.91
N LEU A 266 -32.88 35.84 -12.75
CA LEU A 266 -33.88 36.02 -13.80
C LEU A 266 -34.10 37.53 -14.04
N SER A 267 -34.39 37.87 -15.30
CA SER A 267 -35.03 39.11 -15.80
C SER A 267 -34.07 40.14 -16.39
N SER A 268 -34.05 40.27 -17.73
CA SER A 268 -34.70 41.40 -18.43
C SER A 268 -34.34 41.42 -19.93
N VAL A 269 -35.37 41.69 -20.77
CA VAL A 269 -35.30 42.27 -22.15
C VAL A 269 -34.87 41.30 -23.27
N ARG A 270 -35.53 41.14 -24.43
CA ARG A 270 -36.75 41.64 -25.09
C ARG A 270 -36.98 40.74 -26.31
N ASN A 271 -38.23 40.66 -26.75
CA ASN A 271 -38.66 40.29 -28.09
C ASN A 271 -37.69 40.66 -29.22
N GLN A 272 -37.39 39.71 -30.11
CA GLN A 272 -37.43 39.99 -31.53
C GLN A 272 -37.84 38.75 -32.34
N GLU A 273 -38.85 38.99 -33.17
CA GLU A 273 -39.54 38.09 -34.05
C GLU A 273 -38.64 37.58 -35.20
N SER A 274 -38.97 36.36 -35.64
CA SER A 274 -38.92 35.84 -37.01
C SER A 274 -37.88 36.40 -37.99
N LYS A 275 -37.04 35.50 -38.51
CA LYS A 275 -36.92 35.36 -39.97
C LYS A 275 -36.50 33.94 -40.34
N GLU A 276 -37.42 33.28 -41.03
CA GLU A 276 -37.23 32.07 -41.80
C GLU A 276 -35.98 32.16 -42.69
N LYS A 277 -35.16 31.13 -42.63
CA LYS A 277 -34.39 30.67 -43.79
C LYS A 277 -34.53 29.16 -43.88
N LEU A 278 -35.29 28.76 -44.90
CA LEU A 278 -35.40 27.41 -45.43
C LEU A 278 -34.00 26.91 -45.84
N SER A 279 -33.55 25.81 -45.23
CA SER A 279 -32.48 24.97 -45.76
C SER A 279 -33.10 23.69 -46.34
N PRO A 280 -32.74 23.29 -47.58
CA PRO A 280 -33.28 22.11 -48.24
C PRO A 280 -32.36 20.92 -47.96
N LEU A 281 -32.47 20.31 -46.78
CA LEU A 281 -31.92 18.96 -46.57
C LEU A 281 -32.96 18.11 -45.83
N PRO A 282 -33.16 16.85 -46.24
CA PRO A 282 -34.06 15.94 -45.55
C PRO A 282 -33.55 15.66 -44.14
N GLU A 283 -34.42 15.83 -43.14
CA GLU A 283 -34.15 15.54 -41.74
C GLU A 283 -33.84 14.04 -41.56
N VAL A 284 -32.62 13.74 -41.16
CA VAL A 284 -32.23 12.40 -40.70
C VAL A 284 -32.84 12.21 -39.31
N PRO A 285 -33.60 11.13 -39.04
CA PRO A 285 -34.14 10.88 -37.70
C PRO A 285 -32.98 10.70 -36.73
N SER A 286 -32.83 11.64 -35.81
CA SER A 286 -31.84 11.55 -34.74
C SER A 286 -32.28 10.47 -33.75
N PRO A 287 -31.47 9.45 -33.45
CA PRO A 287 -31.84 8.45 -32.46
C PRO A 287 -32.04 9.12 -31.11
N ALA A 288 -33.18 8.86 -30.48
CA ALA A 288 -33.46 9.28 -29.11
C ALA A 288 -32.52 8.55 -28.14
N VAL A 289 -31.32 9.10 -27.95
CA VAL A 289 -30.40 8.65 -26.91
C VAL A 289 -31.06 9.03 -25.58
N LYS A 290 -31.54 8.02 -24.85
CA LYS A 290 -31.93 8.23 -23.45
C LYS A 290 -30.69 8.67 -22.70
N ASP A 291 -30.72 9.90 -22.21
CA ASP A 291 -29.71 10.48 -21.34
C ASP A 291 -29.71 9.69 -20.02
N VAL A 292 -28.89 8.63 -19.97
CA VAL A 292 -28.65 7.87 -18.76
C VAL A 292 -27.66 8.66 -17.91
N LYS A 293 -28.20 9.45 -16.99
CA LYS A 293 -27.40 10.09 -15.93
C LYS A 293 -26.59 9.00 -15.21
N PRO A 294 -25.28 9.23 -14.97
CA PRO A 294 -24.47 8.32 -14.17
C PRO A 294 -25.11 8.14 -12.80
N MET A 295 -25.45 6.91 -12.44
CA MET A 295 -26.06 6.61 -11.15
C MET A 295 -24.97 6.64 -10.07
N ASN A 296 -25.20 7.37 -8.98
CA ASN A 296 -24.25 7.48 -7.89
C ASN A 296 -24.12 6.12 -7.18
N PRO A 297 -22.92 5.51 -7.10
CA PRO A 297 -22.73 4.19 -6.49
C PRO A 297 -23.14 4.15 -5.02
N ALA A 298 -23.08 5.28 -4.30
CA ALA A 298 -23.53 5.36 -2.91
C ALA A 298 -25.05 5.12 -2.78
N ASP A 299 -25.84 5.61 -3.73
CA ASP A 299 -27.29 5.44 -3.74
C ASP A 299 -27.68 4.01 -4.12
N GLN A 300 -26.89 3.36 -4.98
CA GLN A 300 -27.10 1.96 -5.35
C GLN A 300 -26.89 1.02 -4.14
N ILE A 301 -25.80 1.21 -3.40
CA ILE A 301 -25.52 0.43 -2.18
C ILE A 301 -26.60 0.67 -1.10
N ARG A 302 -27.07 1.92 -0.97
CA ARG A 302 -28.11 2.28 0.00
C ARG A 302 -29.46 1.63 -0.34
N ASN A 303 -29.79 1.53 -1.62
CA ASN A 303 -31.00 0.85 -2.08
C ASN A 303 -30.91 -0.67 -1.90
N GLU A 304 -29.75 -1.27 -2.13
CA GLU A 304 -29.50 -2.69 -1.88
C GLU A 304 -29.61 -3.03 -0.38
N LEU A 305 -29.01 -2.22 0.50
CA LEU A 305 -29.15 -2.38 1.96
C LEU A 305 -30.59 -2.23 2.44
N ASN A 306 -31.34 -1.29 1.86
CA ASN A 306 -32.75 -1.07 2.18
C ASN A 306 -33.68 -2.17 1.67
N ALA A 307 -33.28 -2.94 0.66
CA ALA A 307 -34.02 -4.08 0.13
C ALA A 307 -33.81 -5.35 0.97
N ILE A 308 -32.67 -5.46 1.66
CA ILE A 308 -32.30 -6.60 2.49
C ILE A 308 -32.73 -6.38 3.96
N ASN A 309 -33.17 -5.17 4.32
CA ASN A 309 -33.60 -4.85 5.69
C ASN A 309 -34.87 -5.64 6.10
N PRO A 310 -34.77 -6.60 7.04
CA PRO A 310 -35.87 -7.49 7.40
C PRO A 310 -36.96 -6.81 8.27
N ASN A 311 -36.79 -5.53 8.63
CA ASN A 311 -37.72 -4.78 9.48
C ASN A 311 -38.63 -3.82 8.71
N LYS A 312 -38.77 -3.95 7.38
CA LYS A 312 -39.81 -3.21 6.64
C LYS A 312 -41.15 -3.97 6.68
N PRO A 313 -42.23 -3.40 7.23
CA PRO A 313 -43.57 -3.92 7.00
C PRO A 313 -43.94 -3.74 5.51
N PHE A 314 -44.62 -4.74 4.95
CA PHE A 314 -45.16 -4.73 3.58
C PHE A 314 -46.10 -3.55 3.33
#